data_AF-A0A1J3FFG9-F1
#
_entry.id   AF-A0A1J3FFG9-F1
#
_cell.length_a   1.000
_cell.length_b   1.000
_cell.length_c   1.000
_cell.angle_alpha   90.00
_cell.angle_beta   90.00
_cell.angle_gamma   90.00
#
_symmetry.space_group_name_H-M   'P 1'
#
loop_
_entity.id
_entity.type
_entity.pdbx_description
1 polymer ?
#
loop_
_entity_poly.entity_id
_entity_poly.type
_entity_poly.pdbx_seq_one_letter_code
_entity_poly.pdbx_strand_id
1 'polypeptide(L)'
;KLEPHELSLLRAANVSTEKFARVALSHGLYPFLRRNAPSLDEKVKEFSEAVGKEDDSVAYGGLVKAPKVLADLVESLAGAVYIDVNFDLQRLWVIIRDLLEPIRTLDDLQQQPQPVSMLFQFCHKHDKRIEIRYLKDGKSSVAVVYLDDECFGSGRAENKDIAKLIAAKEALRKLAEVMVIDEDSVEIYLEDAKRKLYEICSKKKW
;
A
#
# COMPACT_ATOMS: atom_id res chain seq x y z
N LYS A 1 23.31 0.48 -2.73
CA LYS A 1 22.72 1.55 -3.55
C LYS A 1 21.31 1.10 -3.89
N LEU A 2 20.30 1.95 -3.77
CA LEU A 2 18.91 1.55 -4.04
C LEU A 2 18.64 1.52 -5.55
N GLU A 3 17.91 0.51 -5.99
CA GLU A 3 17.48 0.38 -7.37
C GLU A 3 16.29 1.33 -7.67
N PRO A 4 16.09 1.77 -8.92
CA PRO A 4 15.02 2.70 -9.27
C PRO A 4 13.61 2.24 -8.86
N HIS A 5 13.38 0.92 -8.89
CA HIS A 5 12.12 0.33 -8.45
C HIS A 5 11.89 0.49 -6.94
N GLU A 6 12.94 0.29 -6.12
CA GLU A 6 12.88 0.42 -4.67
C GLU A 6 12.58 1.87 -4.25
N LEU A 7 13.20 2.84 -4.92
CA LEU A 7 12.90 4.27 -4.73
C LEU A 7 11.46 4.60 -5.09
N SER A 8 10.93 4.00 -6.15
CA SER A 8 9.54 4.19 -6.56
C SER A 8 8.56 3.62 -5.52
N LEU A 9 8.87 2.47 -4.92
CA LEU A 9 8.09 1.88 -3.84
C LEU A 9 8.10 2.76 -2.59
N LEU A 10 9.29 3.19 -2.14
CA LEU A 10 9.44 4.10 -1.00
C LEU A 10 8.66 5.41 -1.19
N ARG A 11 8.76 6.00 -2.38
CA ARG A 11 8.02 7.22 -2.72
C ARG A 11 6.51 6.98 -2.66
N ALA A 12 6.01 5.89 -3.22
CA ALA A 12 4.58 5.58 -3.22
C ALA A 12 4.03 5.34 -1.79
N ALA A 13 4.81 4.68 -0.92
CA ALA A 13 4.41 4.41 0.46
C ALA A 13 4.41 5.67 1.35
N ASN A 14 5.35 6.60 1.12
CA ASN A 14 5.51 7.79 1.96
C ASN A 14 4.84 9.06 1.40
N VAL A 15 4.62 9.11 0.08
CA VAL A 15 4.06 10.27 -0.61
C VAL A 15 2.86 9.81 -1.43
N SER A 16 1.72 9.73 -0.74
CA SER A 16 0.43 9.40 -1.34
C SER A 16 -0.71 10.07 -0.58
N THR A 17 -1.85 10.23 -1.26
CA THR A 17 -3.09 10.70 -0.62
C THR A 17 -3.47 9.83 0.58
N GLU A 18 -3.28 8.51 0.48
CA GLU A 18 -3.57 7.56 1.57
C GLU A 18 -2.69 7.80 2.80
N LYS A 19 -1.38 8.04 2.60
CA LYS A 19 -0.45 8.34 3.70
C LYS A 19 -0.75 9.68 4.34
N PHE A 20 -0.90 10.75 3.54
CA PHE A 20 -1.17 12.09 4.08
C PHE A 20 -2.55 12.19 4.74
N ALA A 21 -3.57 11.50 4.23
CA ALA A 21 -4.86 11.47 4.89
C ALA A 21 -4.81 10.81 6.28
N ARG A 22 -4.02 9.73 6.43
CA ARG A 22 -3.79 9.10 7.75
C ARG A 22 -3.03 10.03 8.68
N VAL A 23 -2.00 10.73 8.19
CA VAL A 23 -1.31 11.79 8.96
C VAL A 23 -2.31 12.84 9.46
N ALA A 24 -3.21 13.33 8.60
CA ALA A 24 -4.22 14.30 9.01
C ALA A 24 -5.15 13.79 10.11
N LEU A 25 -5.51 12.50 10.09
CA LEU A 25 -6.32 11.88 11.14
C LEU A 25 -5.52 11.70 12.43
N SER A 26 -4.31 11.13 12.36
CA SER A 26 -3.44 10.87 13.52
C SER A 26 -3.13 12.13 14.32
N HIS A 27 -2.96 13.26 13.63
CA HIS A 27 -2.71 14.55 14.27
C HIS A 27 -3.99 15.38 14.54
N GLY A 28 -5.18 14.83 14.27
CA GLY A 28 -6.43 15.53 14.51
C GLY A 28 -6.54 16.86 13.77
N LEU A 29 -6.08 16.92 12.52
CA LEU A 29 -6.05 18.15 11.74
C LEU A 29 -7.44 18.53 11.17
N TYR A 30 -8.26 17.52 10.87
CA TYR A 30 -9.55 17.72 10.22
C TYR A 30 -10.51 18.68 10.98
N PRO A 31 -10.63 18.64 12.32
CA PRO A 31 -11.43 19.62 13.08
C PRO A 31 -11.05 21.10 12.87
N PHE A 32 -9.80 21.40 12.49
CA PHE A 32 -9.34 22.78 12.26
C PHE A 32 -9.64 23.30 10.85
N LEU A 33 -10.06 22.41 9.93
CA LEU A 33 -10.47 22.81 8.59
C LEU A 33 -11.81 23.56 8.65
N ARG A 34 -11.80 24.83 8.27
CA ARG A 34 -13.02 25.63 8.12
C ARG A 34 -13.85 25.11 6.96
N ARG A 35 -15.04 24.55 7.24
CA ARG A 35 -15.93 23.99 6.21
C ARG A 35 -17.39 24.04 6.63
N ASN A 36 -18.26 23.92 5.64
CA ASN A 36 -19.68 23.58 5.79
C ASN A 36 -20.02 22.50 4.75
N ALA A 37 -19.70 21.24 5.06
CA ALA A 37 -19.80 20.13 4.12
C ALA A 37 -20.17 18.81 4.83
N PRO A 38 -21.45 18.60 5.20
CA PRO A 38 -21.87 17.42 5.96
C PRO A 38 -21.52 16.09 5.29
N SER A 39 -21.62 16.01 3.96
CA SER A 39 -21.26 14.81 3.19
C SER A 39 -19.76 14.50 3.23
N LEU A 40 -18.92 15.51 3.45
CA LEU A 40 -17.49 15.31 3.66
C LEU A 40 -17.23 14.78 5.07
N ASP A 41 -17.95 15.29 6.06
CA ASP A 41 -17.86 14.82 7.45
C ASP A 41 -18.21 13.33 7.58
N GLU A 42 -19.26 12.88 6.88
CA GLU A 42 -19.62 11.46 6.79
C GLU A 42 -18.49 10.62 6.20
N LYS A 43 -17.90 11.05 5.07
CA LYS A 43 -16.79 10.35 4.41
C LYS A 43 -15.55 10.28 5.29
N VAL A 44 -15.22 11.36 6.00
CA VAL A 44 -14.06 11.38 6.89
C VAL A 44 -14.30 10.51 8.11
N LYS A 45 -15.54 10.46 8.63
CA LYS A 45 -15.93 9.55 9.70
C LYS A 45 -15.79 8.09 9.26
N GLU A 46 -16.34 7.72 8.11
CA GLU A 46 -16.22 6.37 7.55
C GLU A 46 -14.75 5.97 7.37
N PHE A 47 -13.94 6.85 6.77
CA PHE A 47 -12.51 6.63 6.59
C PHE A 47 -11.79 6.48 7.94
N SER A 48 -12.10 7.30 8.94
CA SER A 48 -11.52 7.20 10.28
C SER A 48 -11.88 5.90 10.98
N GLU A 49 -13.12 5.44 10.86
CA GLU A 49 -13.55 4.16 11.43
C GLU A 49 -12.88 2.97 10.72
N ALA A 50 -12.67 3.07 9.40
CA ALA A 50 -11.95 2.06 8.64
C ALA A 50 -10.47 1.99 9.06
N VAL A 51 -9.79 3.13 9.14
CA VAL A 51 -8.40 3.22 9.60
C VAL A 51 -8.26 2.69 11.03
N GLY A 52 -9.21 2.95 11.93
CA GLY A 52 -9.19 2.42 13.30
C GLY A 52 -9.38 0.90 13.41
N LYS A 53 -9.81 0.24 12.33
CA LYS A 53 -9.92 -1.23 12.22
C LYS A 53 -8.76 -1.85 11.44
N GLU A 54 -7.93 -1.03 10.80
CA GLU A 54 -6.70 -1.49 10.17
C GLU A 54 -5.70 -1.86 11.27
N ASP A 55 -4.95 -2.94 11.07
CA ASP A 55 -3.71 -3.14 11.83
C ASP A 55 -2.72 -2.03 11.42
N ASP A 56 -1.78 -1.63 12.28
CA ASP A 56 -0.83 -0.49 12.09
C ASP A 56 0.09 -0.61 10.83
N SER A 57 -0.15 -1.67 10.07
CA SER A 57 0.61 -2.34 9.01
C SER A 57 0.14 -2.00 7.59
N VAL A 58 -0.78 -1.05 7.39
CA VAL A 58 -1.23 -0.73 6.02
C VAL A 58 -0.26 0.25 5.33
N ALA A 59 0.78 -0.29 4.69
CA ALA A 59 1.85 0.50 4.06
C ALA A 59 1.45 1.26 2.78
N TYR A 60 0.34 0.91 2.11
CA TYR A 60 -0.03 1.46 0.79
C TYR A 60 -1.52 1.84 0.65
N GLY A 61 -2.24 1.97 1.75
CA GLY A 61 -3.66 2.34 1.75
C GLY A 61 -4.61 1.18 1.99
N GLY A 62 -5.78 1.54 2.51
CA GLY A 62 -6.78 0.67 3.09
C GLY A 62 -7.81 0.12 2.11
N LEU A 63 -8.87 -0.49 2.66
CA LEU A 63 -10.04 -0.90 1.89
C LEU A 63 -11.04 0.25 1.64
N VAL A 64 -10.82 1.39 2.29
CA VAL A 64 -11.60 2.61 2.08
C VAL A 64 -10.68 3.67 1.50
N LYS A 65 -11.15 4.32 0.42
CA LYS A 65 -10.39 5.38 -0.25
C LYS A 65 -10.31 6.61 0.64
N ALA A 66 -9.11 7.12 0.82
CA ALA A 66 -8.85 8.35 1.54
C ALA A 66 -9.60 9.56 0.92
N PRO A 67 -10.30 10.37 1.73
CA PRO A 67 -10.80 11.67 1.33
C PRO A 67 -9.64 12.60 0.95
N LYS A 68 -9.56 12.98 -0.33
CA LYS A 68 -8.44 13.79 -0.85
C LYS A 68 -8.17 15.07 -0.05
N VAL A 69 -9.23 15.70 0.47
CA VAL A 69 -9.13 16.92 1.29
C VAL A 69 -8.17 16.78 2.48
N LEU A 70 -8.04 15.58 3.05
CA LEU A 70 -7.18 15.32 4.20
C LEU A 70 -5.71 15.37 3.78
N ALA A 71 -5.38 14.85 2.60
CA ALA A 71 -4.05 14.99 2.03
C ALA A 71 -3.76 16.43 1.64
N ASP A 72 -4.70 17.10 0.97
CA ASP A 72 -4.58 18.50 0.58
C ASP A 72 -4.34 19.40 1.82
N LEU A 73 -4.92 19.05 2.98
CA LEU A 73 -4.71 19.77 4.25
C LEU A 73 -3.25 19.65 4.74
N VAL A 74 -2.65 18.46 4.69
CA VAL A 74 -1.25 18.25 5.09
C VAL A 74 -0.30 18.96 4.12
N GLU A 75 -0.56 18.85 2.82
CA GLU A 75 0.24 19.55 1.79
C GLU A 75 0.15 21.07 1.94
N SER A 76 -1.05 21.60 2.21
CA SER A 76 -1.27 23.03 2.45
C SER A 76 -0.56 23.51 3.71
N LEU A 77 -0.56 22.69 4.78
CA LEU A 77 0.18 23.00 6.01
C LEU A 77 1.68 23.07 5.75
N ALA A 78 2.24 22.10 5.00
CA ALA A 78 3.64 22.12 4.61
C ALA A 78 3.98 23.37 3.78
N GLY A 79 3.11 23.76 2.84
CA GLY A 79 3.26 24.99 2.06
C GLY A 79 3.24 26.26 2.92
N ALA A 80 2.35 26.34 3.90
CA ALA A 80 2.28 27.46 4.82
C ALA A 80 3.54 27.57 5.69
N VAL A 81 4.02 26.45 6.25
CA VAL A 81 5.29 26.41 7.01
C VAL A 81 6.46 26.81 6.12
N TYR A 82 6.50 26.37 4.87
CA TYR A 82 7.58 26.71 3.92
C TYR A 82 7.70 28.23 3.72
N ILE A 83 6.57 28.93 3.63
CA ILE A 83 6.53 30.39 3.55
C ILE A 83 6.99 31.02 4.88
N ASP A 84 6.49 30.52 6.01
CA ASP A 84 6.80 31.05 7.35
C ASP A 84 8.29 30.94 7.71
N VAL A 85 8.96 29.85 7.27
CA VAL A 85 10.41 29.67 7.44
C VAL A 85 11.24 30.36 6.37
N ASN A 86 10.67 31.32 5.64
CA ASN A 86 11.32 32.10 4.58
C ASN A 86 11.97 31.21 3.49
N PHE A 87 11.21 30.23 3.00
CA PHE A 87 11.61 29.32 1.92
C PHE A 87 12.81 28.43 2.23
N ASP A 88 13.15 28.23 3.51
CA ASP A 88 14.20 27.33 3.96
C ASP A 88 13.71 25.86 3.98
N LEU A 89 14.12 25.08 2.98
CA LEU A 89 13.77 23.67 2.86
C LEU A 89 14.32 22.79 4.00
N GLN A 90 15.47 23.15 4.58
CA GLN A 90 16.05 22.37 5.68
C GLN A 90 15.22 22.55 6.95
N ARG A 91 14.82 23.79 7.25
CA ARG A 91 13.90 24.08 8.36
C ARG A 91 12.53 23.45 8.15
N LEU A 92 11.98 23.55 6.93
CA LEU A 92 10.73 22.88 6.58
C LEU A 92 10.82 21.37 6.86
N TRP A 93 11.89 20.72 6.42
CA TRP A 93 12.07 19.28 6.60
C TRP A 93 12.10 18.90 8.08
N VAL A 94 12.84 19.64 8.91
CA VAL A 94 12.91 19.37 10.36
C VAL A 94 11.51 19.43 11.01
N ILE A 95 10.66 20.39 10.60
CA ILE A 95 9.31 20.55 11.16
C ILE A 95 8.34 19.48 10.62
N ILE A 96 8.33 19.26 9.31
CA ILE A 96 7.33 18.40 8.66
C ILE A 96 7.68 16.92 8.78
N ARG A 97 8.95 16.54 8.94
CA ARG A 97 9.34 15.14 9.12
C ARG A 97 8.59 14.50 10.29
N ASP A 98 8.54 15.18 11.43
CA ASP A 98 7.89 14.64 12.63
C ASP A 98 6.37 14.49 12.46
N LEU A 99 5.75 15.32 11.61
CA LEU A 99 4.35 15.20 11.20
C LEU A 99 4.10 13.99 10.29
N LEU A 100 5.09 13.59 9.49
CA LEU A 100 4.97 12.50 8.52
C LEU A 100 5.25 11.12 9.11
N GLU A 101 5.67 11.02 10.36
CA GLU A 101 5.94 9.74 11.00
C GLU A 101 4.67 8.85 11.08
N PRO A 102 4.81 7.50 11.02
CA PRO A 102 6.04 6.78 10.70
C PRO A 102 6.41 6.91 9.22
N ILE A 103 7.67 7.21 8.92
CA ILE A 103 8.21 7.16 7.54
C ILE A 103 8.54 5.70 7.21
N ARG A 104 7.87 5.15 6.19
CA ARG A 104 8.04 3.76 5.75
C ARG A 104 9.42 3.54 5.15
N THR A 105 10.11 2.53 5.65
CA THR A 105 11.41 2.05 5.18
C THR A 105 11.24 0.86 4.24
N LEU A 106 12.31 0.48 3.52
CA LEU A 106 12.26 -0.70 2.66
C LEU A 106 12.01 -1.98 3.45
N ASP A 107 12.54 -2.08 4.66
CA ASP A 107 12.32 -3.24 5.53
C ASP A 107 10.83 -3.38 5.85
N ASP A 108 10.14 -2.26 6.15
CA ASP A 108 8.68 -2.27 6.36
C ASP A 108 7.94 -2.76 5.10
N LEU A 109 8.36 -2.29 3.93
CA LEU A 109 7.73 -2.66 2.65
C LEU A 109 8.00 -4.12 2.26
N GLN A 110 9.12 -4.70 2.69
CA GLN A 110 9.45 -6.11 2.49
C GLN A 110 8.64 -7.03 3.40
N GLN A 111 8.32 -6.58 4.63
CA GLN A 111 7.43 -7.32 5.52
C GLN A 111 5.96 -7.22 5.06
N GLN A 112 5.57 -6.13 4.39
CA GLN A 112 4.22 -5.90 3.87
C GLN A 112 4.22 -5.63 2.36
N PRO A 113 4.58 -6.65 1.55
CA PRO A 113 4.64 -6.51 0.11
C PRO A 113 3.25 -6.23 -0.48
N GLN A 114 3.20 -5.40 -1.53
CA GLN A 114 1.95 -5.08 -2.20
C GLN A 114 1.33 -6.32 -2.84
N PRO A 115 0.08 -6.70 -2.47
CA PRO A 115 -0.54 -7.93 -2.98
C PRO A 115 -0.59 -8.00 -4.51
N VAL A 116 -0.90 -6.88 -5.17
CA VAL A 116 -0.92 -6.81 -6.62
C VAL A 116 0.48 -7.07 -7.20
N SER A 117 1.51 -6.39 -6.68
CA SER A 117 2.89 -6.56 -7.16
C SER A 117 3.42 -7.96 -6.89
N MET A 118 3.15 -8.52 -5.71
CA MET A 118 3.53 -9.89 -5.35
C MET A 118 2.90 -10.91 -6.30
N LEU A 119 1.62 -10.74 -6.64
CA LEU A 119 0.94 -11.60 -7.60
C LEU A 119 1.61 -11.54 -8.99
N PHE A 120 1.95 -10.35 -9.49
CA PHE A 120 2.69 -10.22 -10.76
C PHE A 120 4.08 -10.86 -10.70
N GLN A 121 4.82 -10.67 -9.61
CA GLN A 121 6.14 -11.27 -9.42
C GLN A 121 6.07 -12.80 -9.38
N PHE A 122 5.08 -13.35 -8.66
CA PHE A 122 4.82 -14.78 -8.64
C PHE A 122 4.57 -15.31 -10.05
N CYS A 123 3.66 -14.67 -10.80
CA CYS A 123 3.33 -15.12 -12.14
C CYS A 123 4.54 -15.08 -13.08
N HIS A 124 5.35 -14.02 -12.99
CA HIS A 124 6.59 -13.91 -13.76
C HIS A 124 7.61 -15.00 -13.41
N LYS A 125 7.78 -15.31 -12.12
CA LYS A 125 8.72 -16.37 -11.65
C LYS A 125 8.31 -17.77 -12.13
N HIS A 126 7.01 -18.03 -12.23
CA HIS A 126 6.46 -19.33 -12.58
C HIS A 126 5.94 -19.44 -14.02
N ASP A 127 6.28 -18.46 -14.88
CA ASP A 127 5.85 -18.37 -16.29
C ASP A 127 4.32 -18.52 -16.48
N LYS A 128 3.55 -17.96 -15.55
CA LYS A 128 2.09 -17.96 -15.56
C LYS A 128 1.55 -16.74 -16.28
N ARG A 129 0.56 -16.93 -17.16
CA ARG A 129 -0.14 -15.82 -17.80
C ARG A 129 -1.17 -15.23 -16.86
N ILE A 130 -0.97 -13.99 -16.43
CA ILE A 130 -1.91 -13.24 -15.60
C ILE A 130 -2.80 -12.33 -16.43
N GLU A 131 -4.11 -12.38 -16.18
CA GLU A 131 -5.10 -11.44 -16.71
C GLU A 131 -6.00 -10.93 -15.59
N ILE A 132 -6.27 -9.62 -15.55
CA ILE A 132 -7.22 -9.03 -14.60
C ILE A 132 -8.36 -8.40 -15.38
N ARG A 133 -9.54 -9.04 -15.33
CA ARG A 133 -10.75 -8.58 -15.99
C ARG A 133 -11.58 -7.73 -15.04
N TYR A 134 -12.29 -6.74 -15.60
CA TYR A 134 -13.16 -5.86 -14.83
C TYR A 134 -14.59 -5.92 -15.34
N LEU A 135 -15.53 -6.04 -14.41
CA LEU A 135 -16.96 -5.98 -14.64
C LEU A 135 -17.53 -4.79 -13.86
N LYS A 136 -18.49 -4.09 -14.44
CA LYS A 136 -19.19 -3.00 -13.76
C LYS A 136 -20.51 -3.53 -13.21
N ASP A 137 -20.76 -3.30 -11.93
CA ASP A 137 -21.96 -3.72 -11.22
C ASP A 137 -22.56 -2.52 -10.48
N GLY A 138 -23.42 -1.78 -11.18
CA GLY A 138 -23.97 -0.52 -10.69
C GLY A 138 -22.89 0.52 -10.37
N LYS A 139 -22.80 0.93 -9.09
CA LYS A 139 -21.75 1.82 -8.57
C LYS A 139 -20.45 1.10 -8.22
N SER A 140 -20.47 -0.23 -8.18
CA SER A 140 -19.32 -1.06 -7.84
C SER A 140 -18.58 -1.54 -9.08
N SER A 141 -17.28 -1.75 -8.92
CA SER A 141 -16.40 -2.46 -9.85
C SER A 141 -16.07 -3.83 -9.28
N VAL A 142 -16.12 -4.85 -10.12
CA VAL A 142 -15.66 -6.21 -9.80
C VAL A 142 -14.40 -6.47 -10.60
N ALA A 143 -13.31 -6.83 -9.94
CA ALA A 143 -12.08 -7.31 -10.55
C ALA A 143 -12.00 -8.83 -10.39
N VAL A 144 -11.56 -9.53 -11.43
CA VAL A 144 -11.36 -10.99 -11.40
C VAL A 144 -9.97 -11.30 -11.96
N VAL A 145 -9.16 -12.01 -11.18
CA VAL A 145 -7.82 -12.47 -11.55
C VAL A 145 -7.93 -13.85 -12.19
N TYR A 146 -7.40 -13.96 -13.40
CA TYR A 146 -7.21 -15.21 -14.11
C TYR A 146 -5.72 -15.53 -14.23
N LEU A 147 -5.35 -16.78 -13.95
CA LEU A 147 -4.01 -17.33 -14.19
C LEU A 147 -4.17 -18.51 -15.13
N ASP A 148 -3.53 -18.48 -16.31
CA ASP A 148 -3.67 -19.49 -17.36
C ASP A 148 -5.15 -19.86 -17.66
N ASP A 149 -6.01 -18.84 -17.75
CA ASP A 149 -7.47 -18.95 -17.97
C ASP A 149 -8.32 -19.51 -16.82
N GLU A 150 -7.71 -19.90 -15.70
CA GLU A 150 -8.42 -20.30 -14.49
C GLU A 150 -8.63 -19.12 -13.54
N CYS A 151 -9.79 -19.06 -12.86
CA CYS A 151 -10.14 -17.98 -11.94
C CYS A 151 -9.53 -18.20 -10.56
N PHE A 152 -8.57 -17.35 -10.18
CA PHE A 152 -7.86 -17.47 -8.90
C PHE A 152 -8.38 -16.50 -7.83
N GLY A 153 -9.04 -15.40 -8.19
CA GLY A 153 -9.57 -14.49 -7.19
C GLY A 153 -10.48 -13.43 -7.76
N SER A 154 -11.33 -12.88 -6.90
CA SER A 154 -12.27 -11.83 -7.25
C SER A 154 -12.34 -10.77 -6.16
N GLY A 155 -12.72 -9.56 -6.52
CA GLY A 155 -12.84 -8.47 -5.57
C GLY A 155 -13.87 -7.47 -6.03
N ARG A 156 -14.72 -7.01 -5.12
CA ARG A 156 -15.77 -6.04 -5.39
C ARG A 156 -15.57 -4.82 -4.50
N ALA A 157 -15.53 -3.65 -5.10
CA ALA A 157 -15.50 -2.37 -4.39
C ALA A 157 -16.02 -1.25 -5.29
N GLU A 158 -16.45 -0.13 -4.71
CA GLU A 158 -16.80 1.07 -5.50
C GLU A 158 -15.60 1.59 -6.31
N ASN A 159 -14.39 1.45 -5.76
CA ASN A 159 -13.16 1.83 -6.42
C ASN A 159 -12.52 0.63 -7.15
N LYS A 160 -12.15 0.85 -8.42
CA LYS A 160 -11.54 -0.16 -9.29
C LYS A 160 -10.20 -0.70 -8.75
N ASP A 161 -9.36 0.15 -8.16
CA ASP A 161 -8.05 -0.25 -7.64
C ASP A 161 -8.20 -1.06 -6.34
N ILE A 162 -9.19 -0.72 -5.51
CA ILE A 162 -9.54 -1.50 -4.31
C ILE A 162 -10.10 -2.87 -4.71
N ALA A 163 -10.98 -2.92 -5.73
CA ALA A 163 -11.49 -4.19 -6.26
C ALA A 163 -10.34 -5.08 -6.75
N LYS A 164 -9.37 -4.50 -7.47
CA LYS A 164 -8.14 -5.17 -7.92
C LYS A 164 -7.30 -5.67 -6.73
N LEU A 165 -7.12 -4.84 -5.71
CA LEU A 165 -6.36 -5.21 -4.51
C LEU A 165 -7.00 -6.40 -3.78
N ILE A 166 -8.33 -6.39 -3.61
CA ILE A 166 -9.07 -7.50 -2.99
C ILE A 166 -8.92 -8.78 -3.83
N ALA A 167 -9.11 -8.69 -5.14
CA ALA A 167 -8.97 -9.83 -6.04
C ALA A 167 -7.55 -10.42 -6.01
N ALA A 168 -6.52 -9.56 -5.93
CA ALA A 168 -5.13 -10.00 -5.80
C ALA A 168 -4.85 -10.68 -4.46
N LYS A 169 -5.39 -10.15 -3.35
CA LYS A 169 -5.30 -10.80 -2.03
C LYS A 169 -5.96 -12.19 -2.02
N GLU A 170 -7.14 -12.31 -2.63
CA GLU A 170 -7.82 -13.61 -2.75
C GLU A 170 -7.01 -14.60 -3.60
N ALA A 171 -6.48 -14.15 -4.75
CA ALA A 171 -5.66 -14.97 -5.63
C ALA A 171 -4.38 -15.48 -4.94
N LEU A 172 -3.67 -14.61 -4.22
CA LEU A 172 -2.49 -15.00 -3.45
C LEU A 172 -2.81 -16.03 -2.36
N ARG A 173 -3.95 -15.90 -1.69
CA ARG A 173 -4.40 -16.89 -0.70
C ARG A 173 -4.63 -18.26 -1.34
N LYS A 174 -5.34 -18.31 -2.47
CA LYS A 174 -5.56 -19.59 -3.19
C LYS A 174 -4.25 -20.20 -3.69
N LEU A 175 -3.33 -19.37 -4.21
CA LEU A 175 -2.01 -19.84 -4.63
C LEU A 175 -1.24 -20.46 -3.46
N ALA A 176 -1.27 -19.83 -2.28
CA ALA A 176 -0.64 -20.39 -1.08
C ALA A 176 -1.24 -21.76 -0.69
N GLU A 177 -2.55 -21.92 -0.81
CA GLU A 177 -3.23 -23.20 -0.53
C GLU A 177 -2.86 -24.30 -1.54
N VAL A 178 -2.75 -23.97 -2.82
CA VAL A 178 -2.35 -24.93 -3.87
C VAL A 178 -0.90 -25.37 -3.70
N MET A 179 0.01 -24.44 -3.35
CA MET A 179 1.42 -24.77 -3.14
C MET A 179 1.62 -25.72 -1.95
N VAL A 180 0.88 -25.55 -0.85
CA VAL A 180 1.01 -26.42 0.33
C VAL A 180 0.60 -27.88 0.06
N ILE A 181 -0.15 -28.15 -1.00
CA ILE A 181 -0.61 -29.50 -1.38
C ILE A 181 0.45 -30.23 -2.26
N ASP A 182 1.41 -29.51 -2.83
CA ASP A 182 2.52 -30.07 -3.62
C ASP A 182 3.77 -30.17 -2.74
N GLU A 183 4.09 -31.38 -2.25
CA GLU A 183 5.22 -31.64 -1.33
C GLU A 183 6.59 -31.17 -1.89
N ASP A 184 6.71 -30.99 -3.20
CA ASP A 184 7.91 -30.45 -3.87
C ASP A 184 8.09 -28.92 -3.68
N SER A 185 7.06 -28.19 -3.23
CA SER A 185 7.12 -26.72 -3.09
C SER A 185 7.68 -26.23 -1.75
N VAL A 186 7.66 -27.08 -0.71
CA VAL A 186 8.38 -26.83 0.55
C VAL A 186 9.88 -26.74 0.28
N GLU A 187 10.36 -27.51 -0.69
CA GLU A 187 11.74 -27.47 -1.17
C GLU A 187 12.09 -26.09 -1.78
N ILE A 188 11.14 -25.45 -2.48
CA ILE A 188 11.33 -24.13 -3.12
C ILE A 188 11.43 -22.99 -2.10
N TYR A 189 10.58 -22.98 -1.06
CA TYR A 189 10.68 -21.97 0.01
C TYR A 189 11.96 -22.15 0.84
N LEU A 190 12.36 -23.41 1.07
CA LEU A 190 13.61 -23.73 1.75
C LEU A 190 14.83 -23.34 0.92
N GLU A 191 14.77 -23.50 -0.41
CA GLU A 191 15.83 -23.07 -1.33
C GLU A 191 15.98 -21.55 -1.40
N ASP A 192 14.88 -20.80 -1.45
CA ASP A 192 14.92 -19.33 -1.44
C ASP A 192 15.49 -18.81 -0.10
N ALA A 193 15.10 -19.41 1.03
CA ALA A 193 15.66 -19.10 2.35
C ALA A 193 17.15 -19.47 2.45
N LYS A 194 17.54 -20.65 1.94
CA LYS A 194 18.93 -21.13 1.91
C LYS A 194 19.81 -20.23 1.04
N ARG A 195 19.33 -19.81 -0.13
CA ARG A 195 20.05 -18.88 -1.02
C ARG A 195 20.26 -17.52 -0.35
N LYS A 196 19.24 -16.96 0.30
CA LYS A 196 19.35 -15.71 1.07
C LYS A 196 20.35 -15.83 2.22
N LEU A 197 20.35 -16.97 2.93
CA LEU A 197 21.31 -17.24 3.99
C LEU A 197 22.76 -17.26 3.45
N TYR A 198 23.00 -17.94 2.33
CA TYR A 198 24.32 -17.98 1.67
C TYR A 198 24.80 -16.60 1.23
N GLU A 199 23.93 -15.74 0.71
CA GLU A 199 24.31 -14.36 0.38
C GLU A 199 24.70 -13.54 1.62
N ILE A 200 24.01 -13.72 2.74
CA ILE A 200 24.32 -13.03 3.99
C ILE A 200 25.66 -13.52 4.55
N CYS A 201 25.88 -14.84 4.56
CA CYS A 201 27.12 -15.46 5.04
C CYS A 201 28.32 -15.12 4.15
N SER A 202 28.14 -14.98 2.85
CA SER A 202 29.23 -14.63 1.92
C SER A 202 29.59 -13.14 1.96
N LYS A 203 28.63 -12.25 2.28
CA LYS A 203 28.87 -10.80 2.41
C LYS A 203 29.47 -10.40 3.77
N LYS A 204 29.22 -11.17 4.83
CA LYS A 204 29.88 -10.99 6.13
C LYS A 204 31.07 -11.95 6.24
N LYS A 205 32.28 -11.49 5.89
CA LYS A 205 33.51 -12.18 6.28
C LYS A 205 33.66 -12.05 7.79
N TRP A 206 33.35 -13.11 8.52
CA TRP A 206 33.79 -13.30 9.91
C TRP A 206 35.29 -13.59 9.92
#